data_AF-A0A414JAJ4-F1
#
_entry.id   AF-A0A414JAJ4-F1
#
_cell.length_a   1.000
_cell.length_b   1.000
_cell.length_c   1.000
_cell.angle_alpha   90.00
_cell.angle_beta   90.00
_cell.angle_gamma   90.00
#
_symmetry.space_group_name_H-M   'P 1'
#
loop_
_entity.id
_entity.type
_entity.pdbx_description
1 polymer ?
#
loop_
_entity_poly.entity_id
_entity_poly.type
_entity_poly.pdbx_seq_one_letter_code
_entity_poly.pdbx_strand_id
1 'polypeptide(L)'
;MLFQKAQKKLNGNQNKIDRKNKERTRSLNRWYLSSPIGRILLTLSEKVSLCTSCAKIKKAGLSVETALVLPLFFLGMVTMISFMDIYSLQTTHLQALCEKTKEAGMYAYVADGNGPDEITLPDVYSYSPVGALIPLPKVWMHNTVKVHAWTGAEESGKGSGNSTEPEEMVFVTESGSVYHTKASCRYLNLSITQVSGSSVSQRRNDNGEKYSPCETCSRHQNPSGTVYITGSGNRYHNDASCSGLKRTVRLVKKSQLGDMHVCSKCG
;
A
#
# COMPACT_ATOMS: atom_id res chain seq x y z
N MET A 1 -9.69 12.14 24.42
CA MET A 1 -10.70 11.28 25.07
C MET A 1 -11.92 10.92 24.20
N LEU A 2 -12.07 11.43 22.97
CA LEU A 2 -13.24 11.13 22.12
C LEU A 2 -13.12 9.82 21.30
N PHE A 3 -11.90 9.34 21.04
CA PHE A 3 -11.65 8.14 20.23
C PHE A 3 -11.87 6.80 20.96
N GLN A 4 -11.63 6.74 22.28
CA GLN A 4 -11.86 5.51 23.06
C GLN A 4 -13.36 5.19 23.23
N LYS A 5 -14.24 6.20 23.24
CA LYS A 5 -15.69 5.99 23.36
C LYS A 5 -16.30 5.42 22.07
N ALA A 6 -15.71 5.69 20.90
CA ALA A 6 -16.20 5.17 19.62
C ALA A 6 -15.89 3.67 19.45
N GLN A 7 -14.69 3.22 19.83
CA GLN A 7 -14.31 1.80 19.71
C GLN A 7 -15.07 0.88 20.68
N LYS A 8 -15.37 1.34 21.91
CA LYS A 8 -16.21 0.56 22.84
C LYS A 8 -17.64 0.34 22.34
N LYS A 9 -18.21 1.28 21.58
CA LYS A 9 -19.56 1.16 21.01
C LYS A 9 -19.63 0.14 19.86
N LEU A 10 -18.60 0.06 19.02
CA LEU A 10 -18.51 -0.91 17.92
C LEU A 10 -18.31 -2.35 18.42
N ASN A 11 -17.40 -2.56 19.37
CA ASN A 11 -17.16 -3.88 19.96
C ASN A 11 -18.36 -4.41 20.77
N GLY A 12 -19.12 -3.51 21.42
CA GLY A 12 -20.33 -3.88 22.15
C GLY A 12 -21.47 -4.40 21.25
N ASN A 13 -21.55 -3.93 20.00
CA ASN A 13 -22.60 -4.34 19.06
C ASN A 13 -22.27 -5.69 18.40
N GLN A 14 -21.00 -5.96 18.07
CA GLN A 14 -20.57 -7.21 17.45
C GLN A 14 -20.81 -8.41 18.39
N ASN A 15 -20.40 -8.28 19.66
CA ASN A 15 -20.58 -9.34 20.67
C ASN A 15 -22.05 -9.64 20.98
N LYS A 16 -22.96 -8.67 20.75
CA LYS A 16 -24.40 -8.85 20.97
C LYS A 16 -25.08 -9.59 19.80
N ILE A 17 -24.52 -9.51 18.60
CA ILE A 17 -25.01 -10.22 17.40
C ILE A 17 -24.58 -11.69 17.46
N ASP A 18 -23.33 -11.96 17.82
CA ASP A 18 -22.81 -13.34 17.90
C ASP A 18 -23.43 -14.15 19.05
N ARG A 19 -23.76 -13.50 20.17
CA ARG A 19 -24.45 -14.17 21.29
C ARG A 19 -25.89 -14.56 20.95
N LYS A 20 -26.51 -13.96 19.94
CA LYS A 20 -27.89 -14.27 19.54
C LYS A 20 -27.98 -15.49 18.60
N ASN A 21 -26.86 -15.93 18.02
CA ASN A 21 -26.86 -16.98 16.99
C ASN A 21 -26.36 -18.35 17.47
N LYS A 22 -26.04 -18.52 18.77
CA LYS A 22 -25.46 -19.76 19.31
C LYS A 22 -26.43 -20.65 20.10
N GLU A 23 -27.70 -20.26 20.24
CA GLU A 23 -28.72 -21.08 20.91
C GLU A 23 -29.88 -21.41 19.96
N ARG A 24 -29.65 -22.35 19.03
CA ARG A 24 -30.73 -23.09 18.36
C ARG A 24 -30.22 -24.38 17.71
N THR A 25 -29.63 -25.25 18.53
CA THR A 25 -29.49 -26.68 18.23
C THR A 25 -30.53 -27.44 19.05
N ARG A 26 -31.65 -27.84 18.43
CA ARG A 26 -32.61 -28.79 19.00
C ARG A 26 -33.02 -29.84 17.96
N SER A 27 -32.49 -31.04 18.19
CA SER A 27 -33.11 -32.38 18.06
C SER A 27 -34.07 -32.64 16.89
N LEU A 28 -33.59 -33.49 15.97
CA LEU A 28 -34.38 -34.24 15.00
C LEU A 28 -35.38 -35.18 15.71
N ASN A 29 -36.67 -34.93 15.58
CA ASN A 29 -37.73 -35.90 15.87
C ASN A 29 -38.73 -36.00 14.71
N ARG A 30 -38.49 -37.01 13.88
CA ARG A 30 -39.39 -38.05 13.33
C ARG A 30 -40.93 -37.87 13.41
N TRP A 31 -41.58 -38.04 12.23
CA TRP A 31 -42.95 -38.53 11.91
C TRP A 31 -44.15 -37.59 12.11
N TYR A 32 -45.22 -37.51 11.29
CA TYR A 32 -45.66 -38.06 9.99
C TYR A 32 -46.97 -37.32 9.58
N LEU A 33 -47.25 -37.22 8.26
CA LEU A 33 -48.57 -37.19 7.57
C LEU A 33 -49.61 -36.09 7.98
N SER A 34 -50.19 -35.27 7.09
CA SER A 34 -50.89 -35.69 5.86
C SER A 34 -51.45 -34.49 5.03
N SER A 35 -51.39 -34.67 3.69
CA SER A 35 -52.30 -34.18 2.61
C SER A 35 -52.35 -32.70 2.18
N PRO A 36 -52.82 -32.36 0.95
CA PRO A 36 -53.02 -33.15 -0.27
C PRO A 36 -52.45 -32.51 -1.57
N ILE A 37 -52.51 -33.30 -2.64
CA ILE A 37 -52.37 -33.00 -4.07
C ILE A 37 -52.78 -31.57 -4.49
N GLY A 38 -51.87 -30.88 -5.20
CA GLY A 38 -52.18 -29.57 -5.78
C GLY A 38 -51.04 -28.90 -6.56
N ARG A 39 -50.62 -29.51 -7.67
CA ARG A 39 -49.98 -28.86 -8.84
C ARG A 39 -48.51 -28.44 -8.74
N ILE A 40 -47.71 -29.19 -9.51
CA ILE A 40 -46.53 -28.76 -10.28
C ILE A 40 -45.22 -28.64 -9.47
N LEU A 41 -44.71 -29.79 -9.06
CA LEU A 41 -43.26 -30.00 -8.94
C LEU A 41 -42.92 -31.42 -9.39
N LEU A 42 -42.68 -31.61 -10.69
CA LEU A 42 -41.82 -32.66 -11.21
C LEU A 42 -41.08 -32.10 -12.43
N THR A 43 -39.80 -32.48 -12.53
CA THR A 43 -38.84 -32.29 -13.64
C THR A 43 -38.05 -30.98 -13.70
N LEU A 44 -37.05 -30.83 -12.81
CA LEU A 44 -35.80 -30.11 -13.13
C LEU A 44 -34.61 -30.82 -12.46
N SER A 45 -34.50 -32.12 -12.73
CA SER A 45 -33.25 -32.85 -12.63
C SER A 45 -32.99 -33.41 -14.03
N GLU A 46 -32.51 -32.55 -14.91
CA GLU A 46 -31.93 -33.01 -16.15
C GLU A 46 -30.54 -32.40 -16.26
N LYS A 47 -29.56 -33.31 -16.27
CA LYS A 47 -28.18 -33.04 -16.65
C LYS A 47 -28.22 -32.17 -17.90
N VAL A 48 -27.82 -30.89 -17.80
CA VAL A 48 -27.56 -30.08 -19.00
C VAL A 48 -26.19 -30.51 -19.53
N SER A 49 -26.17 -31.74 -20.04
CA SER A 49 -25.16 -32.25 -20.93
C SER A 49 -25.44 -31.62 -22.29
N LEU A 50 -24.59 -30.69 -22.71
CA LEU A 50 -24.57 -30.20 -24.09
C LEU A 50 -24.35 -31.35 -25.12
N CYS A 51 -24.03 -32.56 -24.67
CA CYS A 51 -23.69 -33.70 -25.52
C CYS A 51 -24.91 -34.43 -26.14
N THR A 52 -26.16 -34.08 -25.83
CA THR A 52 -27.34 -34.68 -26.52
C THR A 52 -27.87 -33.84 -27.68
N SER A 53 -27.43 -32.60 -27.86
CA SER A 53 -27.78 -31.79 -29.05
C SER A 53 -26.90 -32.09 -30.27
N CYS A 54 -25.67 -32.56 -30.07
CA CYS A 54 -24.75 -32.91 -31.15
C CYS A 54 -24.99 -34.29 -31.78
N ALA A 55 -25.71 -35.20 -31.11
CA ALA A 55 -25.97 -36.55 -31.63
C ALA A 55 -27.02 -36.58 -32.77
N LYS A 56 -27.69 -35.46 -33.05
CA LYS A 56 -28.71 -35.34 -34.11
C LYS A 56 -28.30 -34.42 -35.28
N ILE A 57 -27.05 -33.99 -35.37
CA ILE A 57 -26.57 -33.21 -36.52
C ILE A 57 -26.19 -34.20 -37.63
N LYS A 58 -27.20 -34.71 -38.35
CA LYS A 58 -26.99 -35.41 -39.62
C LYS A 58 -26.32 -34.42 -40.59
N LYS A 59 -25.15 -34.77 -41.14
CA LYS A 59 -24.39 -34.10 -42.23
C LYS A 59 -24.87 -32.66 -42.51
N ALA A 60 -24.40 -31.70 -41.71
CA ALA A 60 -24.66 -30.28 -41.96
C ALA A 60 -23.68 -29.75 -43.02
N GLY A 61 -24.11 -28.75 -43.81
CA GLY A 61 -23.23 -28.11 -44.79
C GLY A 61 -22.12 -27.28 -44.12
N LEU A 62 -21.01 -27.08 -44.83
CA LEU A 62 -19.83 -26.29 -44.39
C LEU A 62 -20.19 -24.92 -43.76
N SER A 63 -21.28 -24.29 -44.21
CA SER A 63 -21.77 -23.00 -43.69
C SER A 63 -22.37 -23.09 -42.27
N VAL A 64 -22.97 -24.24 -41.89
CA VAL A 64 -23.57 -24.42 -40.55
C VAL A 64 -22.48 -24.70 -39.51
N GLU A 65 -21.43 -25.42 -39.91
CA GLU A 65 -20.27 -25.66 -39.04
C GLU A 65 -19.54 -24.35 -38.73
N THR A 66 -19.30 -23.51 -39.74
CA THR A 66 -18.66 -22.20 -39.56
C THR A 66 -19.51 -21.21 -38.77
N ALA A 67 -20.85 -21.24 -38.92
CA ALA A 67 -21.78 -20.42 -38.15
C ALA A 67 -21.77 -20.72 -36.64
N LEU A 68 -21.38 -21.93 -36.21
CA LEU A 68 -21.25 -22.30 -34.80
C LEU A 68 -19.82 -22.12 -34.26
N VAL A 69 -18.81 -22.39 -35.09
CA VAL A 69 -17.40 -22.26 -34.69
C VAL A 69 -17.02 -20.81 -34.42
N LEU A 70 -17.49 -19.86 -35.24
CA LEU A 70 -17.10 -18.46 -35.12
C LEU A 70 -17.60 -17.81 -33.81
N PRO A 71 -18.87 -17.96 -33.39
CA PRO A 71 -19.33 -17.46 -32.08
C PRO A 71 -18.63 -18.11 -30.89
N LEU A 72 -18.35 -19.42 -30.96
CA LEU A 72 -17.61 -20.12 -29.89
C LEU A 72 -16.17 -19.63 -29.76
N PHE A 73 -15.52 -19.34 -30.88
CA PHE A 73 -14.19 -18.75 -30.90
C PHE A 73 -14.17 -17.36 -30.25
N PHE A 74 -15.09 -16.47 -30.65
CA PHE A 74 -15.20 -15.14 -30.03
C PHE A 74 -15.58 -15.20 -28.56
N LEU A 75 -16.43 -16.14 -28.15
CA LEU A 75 -16.72 -16.39 -26.74
C LEU A 75 -15.45 -16.83 -25.99
N GLY A 76 -14.63 -17.70 -26.58
CA GLY A 76 -13.33 -18.08 -26.04
C GLY A 76 -12.38 -16.89 -25.87
N MET A 77 -12.30 -16.01 -26.87
CA MET A 77 -11.47 -14.81 -26.80
C MET A 77 -11.95 -13.84 -25.73
N VAL A 78 -13.26 -13.56 -25.65
CA VAL A 78 -13.85 -12.67 -24.64
C VAL A 78 -13.66 -13.23 -23.24
N THR A 79 -13.81 -14.54 -23.03
CA THR A 79 -13.59 -15.16 -21.71
C THR A 79 -12.11 -15.09 -21.31
N MET A 80 -11.17 -15.37 -22.21
CA MET A 80 -9.73 -15.23 -21.94
C MET A 80 -9.36 -13.78 -21.59
N ILE A 81 -9.84 -12.80 -22.35
CA ILE A 81 -9.62 -11.36 -22.05
C ILE A 81 -10.20 -11.02 -20.66
N SER A 82 -11.42 -11.48 -20.37
CA SER A 82 -12.05 -11.24 -19.07
C SER A 82 -11.24 -11.82 -17.91
N PHE A 83 -10.65 -13.01 -18.07
CA PHE A 83 -9.76 -13.61 -17.06
C PHE A 83 -8.47 -12.81 -16.86
N MET A 84 -7.86 -12.32 -17.94
CA MET A 84 -6.68 -11.46 -17.85
C MET A 84 -6.99 -10.16 -17.09
N ASP A 85 -8.12 -9.53 -17.40
CA ASP A 85 -8.55 -8.30 -16.73
C ASP A 85 -8.81 -8.54 -15.23
N ILE A 86 -9.51 -9.62 -14.87
CA ILE A 86 -9.73 -10.02 -13.47
C ILE A 86 -8.40 -10.23 -12.75
N TYR A 87 -7.46 -10.92 -13.38
CA TYR A 87 -6.15 -11.19 -12.78
C TYR A 87 -5.34 -9.90 -12.57
N SER A 88 -5.36 -8.98 -13.56
CA SER A 88 -4.71 -7.68 -13.43
C SER A 88 -5.32 -6.82 -12.31
N LEU A 89 -6.64 -6.87 -12.16
CA LEU A 89 -7.35 -6.17 -11.08
C LEU A 89 -7.01 -6.79 -9.72
N GLN A 90 -6.99 -8.11 -9.63
CA GLN A 90 -6.69 -8.81 -8.39
C GLN A 90 -5.24 -8.55 -7.94
N THR A 91 -4.29 -8.54 -8.88
CA THR A 91 -2.88 -8.26 -8.57
C THR A 91 -2.66 -6.82 -8.13
N THR A 92 -3.28 -5.84 -8.80
CA THR A 92 -3.18 -4.42 -8.42
C THR A 92 -3.79 -4.15 -7.04
N HIS A 93 -5.01 -4.67 -6.76
CA HIS A 93 -5.64 -4.55 -5.45
C HIS A 93 -4.82 -5.23 -4.34
N LEU A 94 -4.31 -6.44 -4.60
CA LEU A 94 -3.48 -7.16 -3.61
C LEU A 94 -2.16 -6.44 -3.33
N GLN A 95 -1.50 -5.88 -4.35
CA GLN A 95 -0.27 -5.10 -4.18
C GLN A 95 -0.52 -3.85 -3.35
N ALA A 96 -1.55 -3.08 -3.69
CA ALA A 96 -1.93 -1.87 -2.95
C ALA A 96 -2.30 -2.18 -1.50
N LEU A 97 -3.10 -3.24 -1.26
CA LEU A 97 -3.44 -3.69 0.08
C LEU A 97 -2.20 -4.13 0.87
N CYS A 98 -1.29 -4.87 0.24
CA CYS A 98 -0.04 -5.31 0.86
C CYS A 98 0.85 -4.13 1.27
N GLU A 99 1.00 -3.13 0.40
CA GLU A 99 1.75 -1.91 0.71
C GLU A 99 1.12 -1.14 1.88
N LYS A 100 -0.20 -0.93 1.86
CA LYS A 100 -0.93 -0.25 2.93
C LYS A 100 -0.85 -0.99 4.26
N THR A 101 -0.91 -2.32 4.20
CA THR A 101 -0.81 -3.16 5.40
C THR A 101 0.61 -3.13 5.96
N LYS A 102 1.64 -3.19 5.12
CA LYS A 102 3.05 -3.04 5.55
C LYS A 102 3.33 -1.66 6.16
N GLU A 103 2.80 -0.60 5.54
CA GLU A 103 2.88 0.77 6.06
C GLU A 103 2.23 0.85 7.45
N ALA A 104 1.02 0.32 7.61
CA ALA A 104 0.34 0.23 8.90
C ALA A 104 1.12 -0.62 9.92
N GLY A 105 1.71 -1.74 9.48
CA GLY A 105 2.60 -2.62 10.26
C GLY A 105 3.79 -1.88 10.85
N MET A 106 4.40 -1.01 10.05
CA MET A 106 5.54 -0.19 10.48
C MET A 106 5.15 0.88 11.50
N TYR A 107 3.96 1.48 11.37
CA TYR A 107 3.51 2.57 12.25
C TYR A 107 2.71 2.13 13.47
N ALA A 108 2.33 0.86 13.60
CA ALA A 108 1.54 0.37 14.73
C ALA A 108 2.33 0.20 16.03
N TYR A 109 3.59 0.65 16.07
CA TYR A 109 4.38 0.63 17.30
C TYR A 109 3.71 1.46 18.39
N VAL A 110 3.38 0.80 19.50
CA VAL A 110 2.87 1.44 20.71
C VAL A 110 4.05 1.62 21.66
N ALA A 111 4.28 2.86 22.11
CA ALA A 111 5.40 3.23 22.99
C ALA A 111 5.44 2.43 24.31
N ASP A 112 4.32 1.85 24.73
CA ASP A 112 4.20 1.05 25.95
C ASP A 112 4.54 -0.45 25.74
N GLY A 113 5.08 -0.84 24.57
CA GLY A 113 5.45 -2.24 24.28
C GLY A 113 4.26 -3.20 24.13
N ASN A 114 3.02 -2.69 24.22
CA ASN A 114 1.78 -3.47 24.13
C ASN A 114 1.08 -3.27 22.77
N GLY A 115 1.86 -3.18 21.69
CA GLY A 115 1.35 -3.13 20.32
C GLY A 115 0.81 -4.49 19.88
N PRO A 116 -0.12 -4.55 18.92
CA PRO A 116 -0.54 -5.82 18.34
C PRO A 116 0.61 -6.42 17.52
N ASP A 117 0.98 -7.69 17.78
CA ASP A 117 2.03 -8.40 17.03
C ASP A 117 1.71 -8.52 15.53
N GLU A 118 0.43 -8.50 15.18
CA GLU A 118 -0.07 -8.69 13.82
C GLU A 118 -1.21 -7.72 13.51
N ILE A 119 -1.21 -7.20 12.29
CA ILE A 119 -2.24 -6.31 11.76
C ILE A 119 -2.87 -6.97 10.55
N THR A 120 -4.20 -6.97 10.52
CA THR A 120 -4.99 -7.51 9.41
C THR A 120 -5.84 -6.42 8.81
N LEU A 121 -5.72 -6.18 7.50
CA LEU A 121 -6.57 -5.25 6.75
C LEU A 121 -7.41 -6.00 5.71
N PRO A 122 -8.74 -5.84 5.72
CA PRO A 122 -9.62 -6.32 4.66
C PRO A 122 -9.78 -5.28 3.54
N ASP A 123 -9.84 -5.75 2.29
CA ASP A 123 -10.26 -4.99 1.11
C ASP A 123 -11.47 -5.66 0.45
N VAL A 124 -12.48 -4.87 0.10
CA VAL A 124 -13.71 -5.34 -0.54
C VAL A 124 -14.01 -4.45 -1.73
N TYR A 125 -13.99 -5.05 -2.92
CA TYR A 125 -14.23 -4.34 -4.17
C TYR A 125 -15.18 -5.12 -5.08
N SER A 126 -15.84 -4.41 -5.99
CA SER A 126 -16.76 -5.00 -6.97
C SER A 126 -16.16 -4.91 -8.37
N TYR A 127 -16.15 -6.01 -9.11
CA TYR A 127 -15.74 -6.06 -10.51
C TYR A 127 -16.93 -6.27 -11.43
N SER A 128 -16.99 -5.48 -12.51
CA SER A 128 -17.92 -5.66 -13.62
C SER A 128 -17.15 -6.06 -14.87
N PRO A 129 -17.30 -7.29 -15.37
CA PRO A 129 -16.59 -7.73 -16.56
C PRO A 129 -17.06 -6.98 -17.81
N VAL A 130 -16.13 -6.76 -18.74
CA VAL A 130 -16.40 -6.08 -20.01
C VAL A 130 -17.00 -7.09 -21.00
N GLY A 131 -18.34 -7.12 -21.09
CA GLY A 131 -19.07 -7.98 -22.02
C GLY A 131 -20.19 -7.20 -22.70
N ALA A 132 -19.90 -6.55 -23.84
CA ALA A 132 -20.79 -5.60 -24.50
C ALA A 132 -22.16 -6.17 -24.98
N LEU A 133 -22.35 -7.50 -25.00
CA LEU A 133 -23.58 -8.15 -25.48
C LEU A 133 -24.47 -8.73 -24.37
N ILE A 134 -23.93 -8.99 -23.17
CA ILE A 134 -24.69 -9.57 -22.05
C ILE A 134 -24.27 -8.83 -20.77
N PRO A 135 -25.19 -8.08 -20.11
CA PRO A 135 -24.88 -7.43 -18.85
C PRO A 135 -24.66 -8.50 -17.77
N LEU A 136 -23.38 -8.75 -17.45
CA LEU A 136 -23.02 -9.68 -16.38
C LEU A 136 -23.15 -8.98 -15.01
N PRO A 137 -23.62 -9.70 -13.98
CA PRO A 137 -23.75 -9.14 -12.64
C PRO A 137 -22.38 -8.76 -12.06
N LYS A 138 -22.35 -7.73 -11.23
CA LYS A 138 -21.14 -7.34 -10.49
C LYS A 138 -20.74 -8.47 -9.54
N VAL A 139 -19.46 -8.85 -9.57
CA VAL A 139 -18.88 -9.83 -8.65
C VAL A 139 -18.20 -9.10 -7.51
N TRP A 140 -18.53 -9.45 -6.28
CA TRP A 140 -17.88 -8.93 -5.08
C TRP A 140 -16.67 -9.79 -4.74
N MET A 141 -15.52 -9.15 -4.56
CA MET A 141 -14.27 -9.80 -4.17
C MET A 141 -13.88 -9.34 -2.77
N HIS A 142 -13.47 -10.30 -1.95
CA HIS A 142 -12.98 -10.07 -0.59
C HIS A 142 -11.53 -10.51 -0.51
N ASN A 143 -10.64 -9.60 -0.13
CA ASN A 143 -9.23 -9.87 0.08
C ASN A 143 -8.85 -9.46 1.51
N THR A 144 -7.95 -10.20 2.14
CA THR A 144 -7.49 -9.92 3.48
C THR A 144 -5.98 -10.15 3.53
N VAL A 145 -5.24 -9.14 3.97
CA VAL A 145 -3.79 -9.24 4.17
C VAL A 145 -3.47 -9.13 5.65
N LYS A 146 -2.59 -10.01 6.11
CA LYS A 146 -2.07 -10.05 7.48
C LYS A 146 -0.57 -9.84 7.43
N VAL A 147 -0.07 -8.91 8.24
CA VAL A 147 1.37 -8.64 8.40
C VAL A 147 1.72 -8.57 9.87
N HIS A 148 2.97 -8.84 10.20
CA HIS A 148 3.52 -8.57 11.52
C HIS A 148 3.75 -7.07 11.70
N ALA A 149 3.47 -6.56 12.90
CA ALA A 149 3.86 -5.21 13.26
C ALA A 149 5.38 -5.14 13.49
N TRP A 150 5.97 -3.97 13.24
CA TRP A 150 7.37 -3.73 13.53
C TRP A 150 7.56 -3.54 15.04
N THR A 151 8.26 -4.47 15.69
CA THR A 151 8.54 -4.44 17.13
C THR A 151 9.92 -3.88 17.49
N GLY A 152 10.73 -3.52 16.48
CA GLY A 152 12.12 -3.09 16.66
C GLY A 152 13.04 -4.24 17.06
N ALA A 153 14.34 -4.01 16.95
CA ALA A 153 15.34 -4.90 17.55
C ALA A 153 15.72 -4.30 18.91
N GLU A 154 15.41 -5.01 19.99
CA GLU A 154 16.12 -4.79 21.24
C GLU A 154 17.57 -5.24 21.01
N GLU A 155 18.51 -4.30 21.03
CA GLU A 155 19.92 -4.65 21.03
C GLU A 155 20.20 -5.35 22.36
N SER A 156 20.12 -6.68 22.38
CA SER A 156 20.62 -7.52 23.47
C SER A 156 22.15 -7.47 23.47
N GLY A 157 22.69 -6.27 23.67
CA GLY A 157 24.09 -6.04 23.93
C GLY A 157 24.42 -6.65 25.28
N LYS A 158 25.35 -7.61 25.29
CA LYS A 158 26.21 -7.90 26.43
C LYS A 158 26.87 -6.59 26.88
N GLY A 159 26.22 -5.87 27.77
CA GLY A 159 26.66 -4.63 28.36
C GLY A 159 26.03 -4.53 29.73
N SER A 160 26.79 -4.93 30.75
CA SER A 160 26.45 -4.74 32.16
C SER A 160 26.13 -3.27 32.43
N GLY A 161 24.88 -2.95 32.74
CA GLY A 161 24.47 -1.64 33.22
C GLY A 161 22.97 -1.43 33.13
N ASN A 162 22.27 -1.60 34.27
CA ASN A 162 20.88 -1.19 34.46
C ASN A 162 20.69 0.27 33.98
N SER A 163 20.11 0.45 32.80
CA SER A 163 19.56 1.74 32.37
C SER A 163 18.33 1.48 31.50
N THR A 164 17.19 1.31 32.18
CA THR A 164 15.84 1.23 31.60
C THR A 164 15.33 2.61 31.13
N GLU A 165 16.16 3.64 31.21
CA GLU A 165 15.78 4.99 30.82
C GLU A 165 16.04 5.20 29.32
N PRO A 166 15.06 5.71 28.55
CA PRO A 166 15.25 6.03 27.15
C PRO A 166 16.30 7.15 27.01
N GLU A 167 17.50 6.78 26.55
CA GLU A 167 18.55 7.77 26.25
C GLU A 167 18.11 8.68 25.08
N GLU A 168 18.35 9.98 25.21
CA GLU A 168 18.02 10.96 24.16
C GLU A 168 18.82 10.69 22.88
N MET A 169 18.11 10.42 21.78
CA MET A 169 18.69 10.20 20.46
C MET A 169 18.76 11.51 19.67
N VAL A 170 19.89 11.74 19.00
CA VAL A 170 20.17 12.98 18.27
C VAL A 170 20.73 12.69 16.88
N PHE A 171 20.51 13.61 15.96
CA PHE A 171 20.91 13.50 14.56
C PHE A 171 22.28 14.13 14.34
N VAL A 172 23.18 13.39 13.71
CA VAL A 172 24.55 13.82 13.41
C VAL A 172 24.86 13.53 11.96
N THR A 173 25.51 14.46 11.28
CA THR A 173 26.06 14.25 9.93
C THR A 173 27.48 13.69 10.00
N GLU A 174 27.89 12.84 9.06
CA GLU A 174 29.22 12.20 9.07
C GLU A 174 30.40 13.17 9.23
N SER A 175 30.32 14.34 8.61
CA SER A 175 31.36 15.38 8.63
C SER A 175 31.01 16.60 9.50
N GLY A 176 29.89 16.57 10.23
CA GLY A 176 29.45 17.71 11.04
C GLY A 176 30.16 17.78 12.38
N SER A 177 30.31 18.99 12.92
CA SER A 177 30.80 19.23 14.28
C SER A 177 29.67 19.48 15.30
N VAL A 178 28.43 19.58 14.83
CA VAL A 178 27.25 19.85 15.65
C VAL A 178 26.25 18.71 15.57
N TYR A 179 25.47 18.52 16.64
CA TYR A 179 24.34 17.61 16.65
C TYR A 179 23.02 18.37 16.58
N HIS A 180 21.99 17.69 16.09
CA HIS A 180 20.66 18.23 15.90
C HIS A 180 19.64 17.40 16.68
N THR A 181 18.69 18.07 17.34
CA THR A 181 17.58 17.41 18.04
C THR A 181 16.38 17.16 17.14
N LYS A 182 16.25 17.91 16.04
CA LYS A 182 15.11 17.85 15.11
C LYS A 182 15.57 17.39 13.73
N ALA A 183 14.97 16.31 13.21
CA ALA A 183 15.19 15.85 11.83
C ALA A 183 14.82 16.90 10.78
N SER A 184 13.84 17.75 11.09
CA SER A 184 13.36 18.85 10.25
C SER A 184 14.24 20.10 10.30
N CYS A 185 15.40 20.06 10.95
CA CYS A 185 16.31 21.19 10.96
C CYS A 185 16.72 21.56 9.52
N ARG A 186 16.67 22.86 9.18
CA ARG A 186 17.01 23.37 7.84
C ARG A 186 18.47 23.05 7.41
N TYR A 187 19.35 22.80 8.37
CA TYR A 187 20.73 22.35 8.09
C TYR A 187 20.81 20.84 7.79
N LEU A 188 19.85 20.03 8.21
CA LEU A 188 19.78 18.61 7.84
C LEU A 188 18.93 18.41 6.58
N ASN A 189 17.72 18.97 6.58
CA ASN A 189 16.75 18.84 5.50
C ASN A 189 16.78 20.11 4.62
N LEU A 190 17.55 20.07 3.53
CA LEU A 190 17.57 21.17 2.56
C LEU A 190 16.31 21.17 1.70
N SER A 191 15.71 22.33 1.55
CA SER A 191 14.71 22.57 0.51
C SER A 191 15.41 22.75 -0.86
N ILE A 192 15.42 21.69 -1.67
CA ILE A 192 15.96 21.72 -3.03
C ILE A 192 14.84 22.08 -4.01
N THR A 193 15.11 23.05 -4.88
CA THR A 193 14.18 23.48 -5.93
C THR A 193 14.80 23.24 -7.30
N GLN A 194 13.97 22.73 -8.22
CA GLN A 194 14.35 22.52 -9.62
C GLN A 194 13.97 23.75 -10.43
N VAL A 195 14.91 24.27 -11.20
CA VAL A 195 14.72 25.44 -12.07
C VAL A 195 15.33 25.18 -13.45
N SER A 196 14.80 25.85 -14.48
CA SER A 196 15.44 25.80 -15.78
C SER A 196 16.82 26.46 -15.72
N GLY A 197 17.83 25.83 -16.35
CA GLY A 197 19.19 26.37 -16.41
C GLY A 197 19.26 27.78 -17.00
N SER A 198 18.37 28.08 -17.95
CA SER A 198 18.26 29.39 -18.59
C SER A 198 17.91 30.51 -17.58
N SER A 199 17.16 30.18 -16.52
CA SER A 199 16.62 31.15 -15.56
C SER A 199 17.51 31.37 -14.34
N VAL A 200 18.56 30.54 -14.16
CA VAL A 200 19.43 30.54 -12.98
C VAL A 200 20.14 31.87 -12.80
N SER A 201 20.58 32.47 -13.90
CA SER A 201 21.30 33.76 -13.91
C SER A 201 20.45 34.92 -13.37
N GLN A 202 19.13 34.83 -13.50
CA GLN A 202 18.17 35.83 -13.02
C GLN A 202 17.71 35.57 -11.59
N ARG A 203 17.81 34.32 -11.11
CA ARG A 203 17.41 33.94 -9.74
C ARG A 203 18.43 34.42 -8.71
N ARG A 204 17.94 34.69 -7.50
CA ARG A 204 18.75 35.00 -6.32
C ARG A 204 18.35 34.08 -5.18
N ASN A 205 19.30 33.82 -4.28
CA ASN A 205 19.04 33.09 -3.05
C ASN A 205 18.33 33.99 -2.02
N ASP A 206 18.00 33.43 -0.85
CA ASP A 206 17.29 34.16 0.22
C ASP A 206 18.08 35.38 0.72
N ASN A 207 19.40 35.40 0.51
CA ASN A 207 20.31 36.48 0.89
C ASN A 207 20.58 37.47 -0.26
N GLY A 208 19.96 37.30 -1.43
CA GLY A 208 20.13 38.17 -2.60
C GLY A 208 21.37 37.87 -3.45
N GLU A 209 22.08 36.76 -3.21
CA GLU A 209 23.28 36.37 -3.94
C GLU A 209 22.94 35.62 -5.25
N LYS A 210 23.89 35.65 -6.20
CA LYS A 210 23.79 34.91 -7.47
C LYS A 210 24.21 33.46 -7.30
N TYR A 211 23.63 32.57 -8.10
CA TYR A 211 24.03 31.17 -8.15
C TYR A 211 25.26 30.97 -9.05
N SER A 212 26.33 30.45 -8.46
CA SER A 212 27.58 30.06 -9.13
C SER A 212 27.61 28.54 -9.42
N PRO A 213 28.44 28.04 -10.34
CA PRO A 213 28.55 26.61 -10.57
C PRO A 213 29.06 25.85 -9.34
N CYS A 214 28.47 24.69 -9.07
CA CYS A 214 29.02 23.73 -8.13
C CYS A 214 30.39 23.19 -8.61
N GLU A 215 31.35 23.12 -7.69
CA GLU A 215 32.72 22.64 -7.96
C GLU A 215 32.79 21.14 -8.27
N THR A 216 31.81 20.36 -7.84
CA THR A 216 31.79 18.90 -8.02
C THR A 216 31.01 18.49 -9.26
N CYS A 217 29.76 18.95 -9.41
CA CYS A 217 28.86 18.47 -10.47
C CYS A 217 28.71 19.43 -11.65
N SER A 218 29.20 20.68 -11.55
CA SER A 218 29.05 21.71 -12.59
C SER A 218 30.37 22.40 -12.94
N ARG A 219 31.50 21.77 -12.63
CA ARG A 219 32.83 22.33 -12.87
C ARG A 219 33.05 22.53 -14.37
N HIS A 220 33.25 23.78 -14.78
CA HIS A 220 33.41 24.18 -16.20
C HIS A 220 32.24 23.81 -17.11
N GLN A 221 31.04 23.59 -16.54
CA GLN A 221 29.84 23.27 -17.31
C GLN A 221 28.81 24.39 -17.19
N ASN A 222 28.18 24.70 -18.33
CA ASN A 222 27.02 25.57 -18.35
C ASN A 222 25.83 24.91 -17.62
N PRO A 223 24.84 25.71 -17.17
CA PRO A 223 23.62 25.17 -16.58
C PRO A 223 22.91 24.22 -17.56
N SER A 224 22.63 23.00 -17.10
CA SER A 224 21.83 22.02 -17.85
C SER A 224 20.38 22.50 -18.05
N GLY A 225 19.60 21.82 -18.88
CA GLY A 225 18.17 22.18 -19.11
C GLY A 225 17.37 22.38 -17.82
N THR A 226 17.61 21.51 -16.83
CA THR A 226 17.15 21.65 -15.45
C THR A 226 18.35 21.61 -14.51
N VAL A 227 18.37 22.50 -13.51
CA VAL A 227 19.35 22.50 -12.44
C VAL A 227 18.67 22.56 -11.08
N TYR A 228 19.45 22.20 -10.06
CA TYR A 228 19.02 22.15 -8.66
C TYR A 228 19.68 23.28 -7.89
N ILE A 229 18.87 24.08 -7.21
CA ILE A 229 19.31 25.17 -6.35
C ILE A 229 18.67 25.06 -4.97
N THR A 230 19.29 25.68 -3.97
CA THR A 230 18.75 25.78 -2.60
C THR A 230 18.58 27.24 -2.22
N GLY A 231 17.59 27.54 -1.37
CA GLY A 231 17.30 28.92 -0.95
C GLY A 231 18.41 29.55 -0.10
N SER A 232 19.11 28.75 0.72
CA SER A 232 20.23 29.24 1.53
C SER A 232 21.60 29.10 0.88
N GLY A 233 21.73 28.32 -0.19
CA GLY A 233 22.99 28.13 -0.91
C GLY A 233 23.18 29.17 -2.01
N ASN A 234 24.41 29.30 -2.51
CA ASN A 234 24.77 30.18 -3.63
C ASN A 234 25.35 29.41 -4.82
N ARG A 235 25.11 28.09 -4.88
CA ARG A 235 25.57 27.23 -5.97
C ARG A 235 24.41 26.53 -6.66
N TYR A 236 24.50 26.41 -7.98
CA TYR A 236 23.62 25.55 -8.76
C TYR A 236 24.31 24.20 -9.04
N HIS A 237 23.50 23.16 -9.16
CA HIS A 237 23.94 21.80 -9.38
C HIS A 237 23.25 21.23 -10.62
N ASN A 238 24.00 20.61 -11.53
CA ASN A 238 23.42 19.91 -12.68
C ASN A 238 22.88 18.51 -12.32
N ASP A 239 23.33 17.96 -11.18
CA ASP A 239 22.94 16.63 -10.71
C ASP A 239 22.28 16.70 -9.32
N ALA A 240 21.08 16.11 -9.19
CA ALA A 240 20.38 15.95 -7.91
C ALA A 240 21.17 15.09 -6.92
N SER A 241 22.03 14.21 -7.44
CA SER A 241 22.78 13.24 -6.67
C SER A 241 24.08 13.79 -6.06
N CYS A 242 24.42 15.06 -6.37
CA CYS A 242 25.64 15.71 -5.93
C CYS A 242 25.83 15.65 -4.41
N SER A 243 27.03 15.28 -3.97
CA SER A 243 27.43 15.28 -2.55
C SER A 243 27.25 16.64 -1.86
N GLY A 244 27.36 17.76 -2.58
CA GLY A 244 27.08 19.09 -2.05
C GLY A 244 25.61 19.36 -1.71
N LEU A 245 24.68 18.57 -2.24
CA LEU A 245 23.24 18.62 -1.93
C LEU A 245 22.82 17.56 -0.93
N LYS A 246 23.48 16.40 -0.92
CA LYS A 246 23.15 15.28 -0.02
C LYS A 246 23.87 15.40 1.31
N ARG A 247 23.17 15.08 2.39
CA ARG A 247 23.74 14.94 3.74
C ARG A 247 23.43 13.55 4.26
N THR A 248 24.46 12.76 4.54
CA THR A 248 24.29 11.48 5.24
C THR A 248 24.08 11.76 6.72
N VAL A 249 22.90 11.42 7.24
CA VAL A 249 22.51 11.67 8.64
C VAL A 249 22.40 10.32 9.36
N ARG A 250 23.03 10.21 10.52
CA ARG A 250 22.90 9.08 11.43
C ARG A 250 22.21 9.50 12.73
N LEU A 251 21.47 8.58 13.34
CA LEU A 251 20.85 8.75 14.64
C LEU A 251 21.77 8.10 15.70
N VAL A 252 22.21 8.87 16.67
CA VAL A 252 23.21 8.45 17.67
C VAL A 252 22.73 8.83 19.07
N LYS A 253 23.08 8.04 20.08
CA LYS A 253 22.82 8.38 21.49
C LYS A 253 23.60 9.64 21.88
N LYS A 254 22.96 10.56 22.60
CA LYS A 254 23.62 11.80 23.07
C LYS A 254 24.84 11.53 23.95
N SER A 255 24.84 10.42 24.70
CA SER A 255 25.96 9.96 25.54
C SER A 255 27.21 9.57 24.74
N GLN A 256 27.06 9.20 23.48
CA GLN A 256 28.17 8.83 22.57
C GLN A 256 28.73 10.04 21.83
N LEU A 257 28.09 11.21 21.96
CA LEU A 257 28.64 12.44 21.42
C LEU A 257 29.78 12.89 22.34
N GLY A 258 30.97 13.05 21.75
CA GLY A 258 32.06 13.76 22.42
C GLY A 258 31.77 15.25 22.54
N ASP A 259 32.74 16.10 22.21
CA ASP A 259 32.62 17.56 22.37
C ASP A 259 31.74 18.27 21.31
N MET A 260 30.75 17.58 20.74
CA MET A 260 29.87 18.19 19.73
C MET A 260 28.88 19.13 20.41
N HIS A 261 28.72 20.33 19.84
CA HIS A 261 27.77 21.32 20.33
C HIS A 261 26.40 21.18 19.67
N VAL A 262 25.36 21.68 20.33
CA VAL A 262 24.01 21.71 19.75
C VAL A 262 23.97 22.71 18.60
N CYS A 263 23.29 22.36 17.51
CA CYS A 263 23.05 23.28 16.42
C CYS A 263 22.28 24.51 16.91
N SER A 264 22.71 25.71 16.48
CA SER A 264 22.10 27.00 16.85
C SER A 264 20.62 27.18 16.50
N LYS A 265 20.08 26.37 15.57
CA LYS A 265 18.64 26.34 15.23
C LYS A 265 17.85 25.29 16.02
N CYS A 266 18.55 24.34 16.63
CA CYS A 266 17.97 23.24 17.39
C CYS A 266 18.02 23.50 18.90
N GLY A 267 19.04 24.22 19.38
CA GLY A 267 19.21 24.66 20.76
C GLY A 267 18.52 25.98 21.07
#